data_AF-A0A9P8N8U2-F1
#
_entry.id   AF-A0A9P8N8U2-F1
#
_cell.length_a   1.000
_cell.length_b   1.000
_cell.length_c   1.000
_cell.angle_alpha   90.00
_cell.angle_beta   90.00
_cell.angle_gamma   90.00
#
_symmetry.space_group_name_H-M   'P 1'
#
loop_
_entity.id
_entity.type
_entity.pdbx_description
1 polymer ?
#
loop_
_entity_poly.entity_id
_entity_poly.type
_entity_poly.pdbx_seq_one_letter_code
_entity_poly.pdbx_strand_id
1 'polypeptide(L)'
;MGRGRIDCYLDIASFYSYVAFVDLLNNLDKLAANGVQVEFHPVFLGGIMQSTGNRPPWMVKAKGAYLSWDSARAAHAVGITDWATPPRLLDMAKTMSPLRALLFIKANHPPPVLHAALLALFRRFWTPPHVFLGDDDNLAAALADAAGSSGGPGNGERLFAPDEVRRIMAGREAFRDALKAETDRALELGAFGAPWLWVTDGAGKAEPFFGSDRFAQIYQHLGIAHQDAKVLAPESKLNRRIPSANNARMQPPELTLIVAATRSMGIGAHGSMPWTGLRKEMRYFARVTSRLPAQAPPQAVNAVIMGRKTWDSIPAKFRPLRGRLNIVITRSASPPQTATAPSAAVPSTSPIRVPSLDDALEYARARQADGALARVFVVGGAQVYAAALAHPATRRVLLTSIDRDLHCDTFFPLNLADGSDAAREWVRRSSDQLRQWTGETLNDVRHEENGTSYEFQMWEKEDS
;
A
#
# COMPACT_ATOMS: atom_id res chain seq x y z
N MET A 1 -16.00 -27.86 -7.47
CA MET A 1 -15.58 -27.09 -8.67
C MET A 1 -14.07 -27.06 -8.66
N GLY A 2 -13.42 -27.35 -9.79
CA GLY A 2 -11.95 -27.46 -9.86
C GLY A 2 -11.26 -26.16 -9.43
N ARG A 3 -10.08 -26.28 -8.84
CA ARG A 3 -9.23 -25.14 -8.46
C ARG A 3 -8.50 -24.65 -9.72
N GLY A 4 -8.53 -23.35 -9.98
CA GLY A 4 -7.72 -22.76 -11.05
C GLY A 4 -6.22 -22.80 -10.71
N ARG A 5 -5.36 -22.67 -11.70
CA ARG A 5 -3.90 -22.71 -11.52
C ARG A 5 -3.19 -21.73 -12.45
N ILE A 6 -2.19 -21.04 -11.94
CA ILE A 6 -1.25 -20.20 -12.70
C ILE A 6 0.15 -20.77 -12.48
N ASP A 7 0.76 -21.31 -13.54
CA ASP A 7 2.16 -21.72 -13.56
C ASP A 7 2.98 -20.59 -14.20
N CYS A 8 3.77 -19.89 -13.38
CA CYS A 8 4.57 -18.74 -13.81
C CYS A 8 6.04 -19.14 -13.96
N TYR A 9 6.48 -19.30 -15.20
CA TYR A 9 7.86 -19.59 -15.58
C TYR A 9 8.66 -18.29 -15.69
N LEU A 10 9.70 -18.17 -14.87
CA LEU A 10 10.45 -16.93 -14.68
C LEU A 10 11.97 -17.14 -14.58
N ASP A 11 12.71 -16.08 -14.90
CA ASP A 11 14.16 -15.98 -14.73
C ASP A 11 14.48 -14.65 -14.05
N ILE A 12 15.40 -14.66 -13.07
CA ILE A 12 15.83 -13.47 -12.35
C ILE A 12 16.47 -12.41 -13.26
N ALA A 13 17.01 -12.82 -14.41
CA ALA A 13 17.56 -11.91 -15.43
C ALA A 13 16.50 -11.22 -16.31
N SER A 14 15.21 -11.50 -16.13
CA SER A 14 14.13 -10.77 -16.81
C SER A 14 13.47 -9.77 -15.89
N PHE A 15 13.50 -8.50 -16.29
CA PHE A 15 12.82 -7.43 -15.55
C PHE A 15 11.30 -7.65 -15.53
N TYR A 16 10.71 -8.07 -16.66
CA TYR A 16 9.28 -8.35 -16.72
C TYR A 16 8.91 -9.59 -15.90
N SER A 17 9.85 -10.55 -15.69
CA SER A 17 9.65 -11.64 -14.74
C SER A 17 9.59 -11.12 -13.30
N TYR A 18 10.43 -10.13 -12.96
CA TYR A 18 10.36 -9.47 -11.66
C TYR A 18 9.02 -8.76 -11.46
N VAL A 19 8.55 -8.02 -12.47
CA VAL A 19 7.25 -7.33 -12.42
C VAL A 19 6.09 -8.33 -12.25
N ALA A 20 6.03 -9.38 -13.08
CA ALA A 20 4.99 -10.40 -12.99
C ALA A 20 5.03 -11.16 -11.65
N PHE A 21 6.23 -11.44 -11.14
CA PHE A 21 6.40 -12.06 -9.84
C PHE A 21 5.85 -11.19 -8.71
N VAL A 22 6.16 -9.89 -8.68
CA VAL A 22 5.65 -8.96 -7.66
C VAL A 22 4.13 -8.78 -7.78
N ASP A 23 3.59 -8.69 -8.99
CA ASP A 23 2.13 -8.61 -9.20
C ASP A 23 1.42 -9.85 -8.63
N LEU A 24 1.89 -11.05 -9.00
CA LEU A 24 1.34 -12.30 -8.47
C LEU A 24 1.50 -12.40 -6.95
N LEU A 25 2.67 -12.03 -6.42
CA LEU A 25 2.96 -12.05 -4.98
C LEU A 25 1.97 -11.17 -4.20
N ASN A 26 1.69 -9.95 -4.69
CA ASN A 26 0.75 -9.01 -4.10
C ASN A 26 -0.73 -9.47 -4.18
N ASN A 27 -1.00 -10.51 -4.99
CA ASN A 27 -2.34 -11.01 -5.24
C ASN A 27 -2.54 -12.47 -4.82
N LEU A 28 -1.54 -13.16 -4.25
CA LEU A 28 -1.64 -14.58 -3.85
C LEU A 28 -2.84 -14.87 -2.96
N ASP A 29 -3.10 -14.05 -1.94
CA ASP A 29 -4.22 -14.27 -1.03
C ASP A 29 -5.58 -14.13 -1.75
N LYS A 30 -5.69 -13.18 -2.68
CA LYS A 30 -6.91 -12.95 -3.47
C LYS A 30 -7.13 -14.10 -4.45
N LEU A 31 -6.07 -14.56 -5.09
CA LEU A 31 -6.09 -15.70 -6.02
C LEU A 31 -6.48 -16.99 -5.27
N ALA A 32 -5.86 -17.25 -4.11
CA ALA A 32 -6.19 -18.37 -3.25
C ALA A 32 -7.65 -18.33 -2.75
N ALA A 33 -8.15 -17.15 -2.38
CA ALA A 33 -9.55 -16.95 -2.00
C ALA A 33 -10.55 -17.24 -3.14
N ASN A 34 -10.12 -17.11 -4.40
CA ASN A 34 -10.87 -17.51 -5.59
C ASN A 34 -10.58 -18.96 -6.01
N GLY A 35 -9.89 -19.75 -5.17
CA GLY A 35 -9.54 -21.13 -5.46
C GLY A 35 -8.48 -21.29 -6.55
N VAL A 36 -7.69 -20.23 -6.83
CA VAL A 36 -6.58 -20.25 -7.79
C VAL A 36 -5.27 -20.50 -7.06
N GLN A 37 -4.53 -21.52 -7.48
CA GLN A 37 -3.17 -21.78 -7.00
C GLN A 37 -2.16 -21.12 -7.93
N VAL A 38 -1.10 -20.53 -7.37
CA VAL A 38 0.01 -19.96 -8.15
C VAL A 38 1.26 -20.75 -7.83
N GLU A 39 1.98 -21.17 -8.86
CA GLU A 39 3.26 -21.84 -8.73
C GLU A 39 4.32 -21.13 -9.56
N PHE A 40 5.47 -20.85 -8.96
CA PHE A 40 6.61 -20.24 -9.64
C PHE A 40 7.61 -21.31 -10.08
N HIS A 41 8.09 -21.20 -11.32
CA HIS A 41 8.98 -22.15 -11.97
C HIS A 41 10.24 -21.42 -12.44
N PRO A 42 11.35 -21.52 -11.70
CA PRO A 42 12.64 -21.00 -12.15
C PRO A 42 13.08 -21.70 -13.45
N VAL A 43 13.23 -20.93 -14.53
CA VAL A 43 13.68 -21.40 -15.86
C VAL A 43 14.85 -20.56 -16.35
N PHE A 44 15.62 -21.12 -17.28
CA PHE A 44 16.74 -20.40 -17.88
C PHE A 44 16.31 -19.69 -19.17
N LEU A 45 16.13 -18.37 -19.08
CA LEU A 45 15.73 -17.53 -20.22
C LEU A 45 16.72 -17.61 -21.37
N GLY A 46 18.02 -17.66 -21.08
CA GLY A 46 19.05 -17.83 -22.11
C GLY A 46 18.84 -19.10 -22.95
N GLY A 47 18.41 -20.20 -22.32
CA GLY A 47 18.09 -21.46 -23.00
C GLY A 47 16.82 -21.37 -23.85
N ILE A 48 15.78 -20.69 -23.36
CA ILE A 48 14.54 -20.43 -24.11
C ILE A 48 14.84 -19.59 -25.37
N MET A 49 15.59 -18.51 -25.21
CA MET A 49 15.92 -17.61 -26.32
C MET A 49 16.80 -18.30 -27.38
N GLN A 50 17.78 -19.08 -26.94
CA GLN A 50 18.62 -19.86 -27.85
C GLN A 50 17.79 -20.88 -28.65
N SER A 51 16.91 -21.63 -27.98
CA SER A 51 16.12 -22.70 -28.61
C SER A 51 15.05 -22.18 -29.57
N THR A 52 14.49 -21.00 -29.27
CA THR A 52 13.44 -20.37 -30.11
C THR A 52 14.00 -19.41 -31.17
N GLY A 53 15.32 -19.18 -31.18
CA GLY A 53 15.95 -18.17 -32.05
C GLY A 53 15.56 -16.73 -31.69
N ASN A 54 14.92 -16.51 -30.54
CA ASN A 54 14.51 -15.18 -30.11
C ASN A 54 15.73 -14.35 -29.70
N ARG A 55 15.63 -13.05 -29.97
CA ARG A 55 16.71 -12.09 -29.82
C ARG A 55 16.32 -11.02 -28.79
N PRO A 56 17.24 -10.59 -27.90
CA PRO A 56 16.88 -9.57 -26.93
C PRO A 56 16.35 -8.27 -27.56
N PRO A 57 15.30 -7.68 -26.98
CA PRO A 57 14.61 -6.55 -27.61
C PRO A 57 15.50 -5.32 -27.78
N TRP A 58 16.46 -5.08 -26.88
CA TRP A 58 17.38 -3.93 -26.97
C TRP A 58 18.35 -3.98 -28.16
N MET A 59 18.53 -5.14 -28.81
CA MET A 59 19.33 -5.24 -30.04
C MET A 59 18.65 -4.53 -31.22
N VAL A 60 17.35 -4.24 -31.10
CA VAL A 60 16.62 -3.37 -32.02
C VAL A 60 16.53 -1.99 -31.39
N LYS A 61 17.25 -0.99 -31.95
CA LYS A 61 17.35 0.38 -31.38
C LYS A 61 15.99 0.99 -30.99
N ALA A 62 14.97 0.82 -31.83
CA ALA A 62 13.62 1.33 -31.56
C ALA A 62 12.96 0.66 -30.34
N LYS A 63 13.10 -0.66 -30.20
CA LYS A 63 12.60 -1.39 -29.02
C LYS A 63 13.39 -1.01 -27.78
N GLY A 64 14.72 -0.87 -27.88
CA GLY A 64 15.56 -0.37 -26.78
C GLY A 64 15.11 1.00 -26.24
N ALA A 65 14.81 1.94 -27.14
CA ALA A 65 14.28 3.25 -26.76
C ALA A 65 12.89 3.20 -26.12
N TYR A 66 12.03 2.26 -26.54
CA TYR A 66 10.71 2.06 -25.93
C TYR A 66 10.79 1.46 -24.52
N LEU A 67 11.72 0.53 -24.30
CA LEU A 67 11.86 -0.20 -23.04
C LEU A 67 12.12 0.70 -21.83
N SER A 68 12.79 1.86 -21.99
CA SER A 68 13.02 2.79 -20.88
C SER A 68 11.71 3.37 -20.32
N TRP A 69 10.75 3.68 -21.21
CA TRP A 69 9.42 4.14 -20.83
C TRP A 69 8.58 3.00 -20.27
N ASP A 70 8.63 1.85 -20.93
CA ASP A 70 7.78 0.72 -20.60
C ASP A 70 8.15 0.08 -19.26
N SER A 71 9.45 -0.10 -19.02
CA SER A 71 9.95 -0.66 -17.77
C SER A 71 9.60 0.24 -16.57
N ALA A 72 9.65 1.57 -16.74
CA ALA A 72 9.24 2.53 -15.72
C ALA A 72 7.74 2.43 -15.39
N ARG A 73 6.87 2.31 -16.40
CA ARG A 73 5.43 2.10 -16.18
C ARG A 73 5.15 0.75 -15.51
N ALA A 74 5.81 -0.31 -15.98
CA ALA A 74 5.64 -1.66 -15.46
C ALA A 74 6.06 -1.76 -13.98
N ALA A 75 7.21 -1.18 -13.60
CA ALA A 75 7.64 -1.10 -12.20
C ALA A 75 6.66 -0.29 -11.34
N HIS A 76 6.25 0.89 -11.81
CA HIS A 76 5.31 1.75 -11.09
C HIS A 76 3.97 1.03 -10.83
N ALA A 77 3.47 0.26 -11.80
CA ALA A 77 2.20 -0.48 -11.67
C ALA A 77 2.19 -1.49 -10.50
N VAL A 78 3.35 -2.02 -10.12
CA VAL A 78 3.49 -3.04 -9.07
C VAL A 78 4.23 -2.54 -7.83
N GLY A 79 4.58 -1.24 -7.77
CA GLY A 79 5.24 -0.62 -6.62
C GLY A 79 6.75 -0.88 -6.50
N ILE A 80 7.44 -1.22 -7.59
CA ILE A 80 8.91 -1.33 -7.59
C ILE A 80 9.50 0.07 -7.82
N THR A 81 10.12 0.66 -6.80
CA THR A 81 10.63 2.05 -6.86
C THR A 81 12.13 2.16 -7.08
N ASP A 82 12.93 1.24 -6.53
CA ASP A 82 14.38 1.35 -6.47
C ASP A 82 15.09 0.43 -7.48
N TRP A 83 14.60 0.38 -8.71
CA TRP A 83 15.17 -0.48 -9.76
C TRP A 83 15.99 0.33 -10.76
N ALA A 84 16.97 -0.33 -11.39
CA ALA A 84 17.70 0.17 -12.54
C ALA A 84 18.12 -0.98 -13.45
N THR A 85 18.44 -0.69 -14.71
CA THR A 85 19.04 -1.69 -15.61
C THR A 85 20.52 -1.89 -15.25
N PRO A 86 20.97 -3.14 -15.01
CA PRO A 86 22.38 -3.40 -14.75
C PRO A 86 23.26 -2.94 -15.92
N PRO A 87 24.41 -2.26 -15.65
CA PRO A 87 25.24 -1.64 -16.69
C PRO A 87 25.86 -2.64 -17.66
N ARG A 88 26.02 -3.92 -17.26
CA ARG A 88 26.49 -5.03 -18.10
C ARG A 88 25.48 -6.19 -18.06
N LEU A 89 24.22 -5.90 -18.39
CA LEU A 89 23.11 -6.84 -18.26
C LEU A 89 23.41 -8.25 -18.84
N LEU A 90 24.00 -8.34 -20.04
CA LEU A 90 24.33 -9.62 -20.67
C LEU A 90 25.35 -10.45 -19.88
N ASP A 91 26.40 -9.79 -19.36
CA ASP A 91 27.40 -10.47 -18.53
C ASP A 91 26.81 -10.91 -17.20
N MET A 92 25.90 -10.11 -16.66
CA MET A 92 25.25 -10.37 -15.39
C MET A 92 24.15 -11.43 -15.47
N ALA A 93 23.52 -11.60 -16.62
CA ALA A 93 22.43 -12.56 -16.89
C ALA A 93 22.88 -14.04 -16.95
N LYS A 94 24.02 -14.40 -16.35
CA LYS A 94 24.46 -15.80 -16.20
C LYS A 94 23.79 -16.43 -14.98
N THR A 95 22.52 -16.77 -15.13
CA THR A 95 21.62 -17.11 -14.01
C THR A 95 21.49 -18.61 -13.72
N MET A 96 22.21 -19.50 -14.41
CA MET A 96 22.08 -20.94 -14.18
C MET A 96 22.32 -21.38 -12.73
N SER A 97 23.39 -20.89 -12.08
CA SER A 97 23.71 -21.20 -10.68
C SER A 97 22.60 -20.74 -9.71
N PRO A 98 22.16 -19.46 -9.73
CA PRO A 98 21.09 -19.02 -8.85
C PRO A 98 19.73 -19.67 -9.15
N LEU A 99 19.41 -19.98 -10.40
CA LEU A 99 18.17 -20.69 -10.75
C LEU A 99 18.16 -22.12 -10.20
N ARG A 100 19.30 -22.83 -10.22
CA ARG A 100 19.44 -24.14 -9.57
C ARG A 100 19.26 -24.04 -8.06
N ALA A 101 19.79 -22.99 -7.43
CA ALA A 101 19.60 -22.76 -6.00
C ALA A 101 18.12 -22.53 -5.67
N LEU A 102 17.40 -21.77 -6.50
CA LEU A 102 15.95 -21.59 -6.36
C LEU A 102 15.16 -22.89 -6.54
N LEU A 103 15.56 -23.79 -7.45
CA LEU A 103 14.94 -25.10 -7.59
C LEU A 103 15.24 -26.03 -6.40
N PHE A 104 16.47 -25.98 -5.87
CA PHE A 104 16.79 -26.67 -4.61
C PHE A 104 15.89 -26.17 -3.48
N ILE A 105 15.73 -24.84 -3.36
CA ILE A 105 14.85 -24.23 -2.35
C ILE A 105 13.40 -24.70 -2.56
N LYS A 106 12.89 -24.67 -3.81
CA LYS A 106 11.55 -25.13 -4.17
C LYS A 106 11.30 -26.59 -3.77
N ALA A 107 12.30 -27.46 -3.92
CA ALA A 107 12.16 -28.88 -3.61
C ALA A 107 12.21 -29.20 -2.11
N ASN A 108 12.85 -28.35 -1.30
CA ASN A 108 13.15 -28.66 0.10
C ASN A 108 12.48 -27.71 1.12
N HIS A 109 11.83 -26.64 0.67
CA HIS A 109 11.22 -25.63 1.54
C HIS A 109 9.77 -25.30 1.11
N PRO A 110 8.94 -24.80 2.03
CA PRO A 110 7.58 -24.40 1.70
C PRO A 110 7.55 -23.17 0.75
N PRO A 111 6.48 -22.98 -0.04
CA PRO A 111 6.41 -21.93 -1.05
C PRO A 111 6.76 -20.50 -0.58
N PRO A 112 6.36 -20.03 0.62
CA PRO A 112 6.76 -18.71 1.10
C PRO A 112 8.28 -18.48 1.17
N VAL A 113 9.06 -19.53 1.45
CA VAL A 113 10.53 -19.45 1.48
C VAL A 113 11.09 -19.27 0.07
N LEU A 114 10.55 -19.99 -0.92
CA LEU A 114 10.89 -19.77 -2.33
C LEU A 114 10.54 -18.35 -2.77
N HIS A 115 9.36 -17.84 -2.38
CA HIS A 115 8.94 -16.48 -2.75
C HIS A 115 9.88 -15.42 -2.16
N ALA A 116 10.26 -15.56 -0.89
CA ALA A 116 11.21 -14.66 -0.24
C ALA A 116 12.60 -14.72 -0.90
N ALA A 117 13.09 -15.92 -1.23
CA ALA A 117 14.36 -16.10 -1.94
C ALA A 117 14.32 -15.48 -3.35
N LEU A 118 13.25 -15.73 -4.12
CA LEU A 118 13.04 -15.11 -5.44
C LEU A 118 13.07 -13.58 -5.34
N LEU A 119 12.31 -12.99 -4.41
CA LEU A 119 12.27 -11.54 -4.21
C LEU A 119 13.64 -10.97 -3.85
N ALA A 120 14.39 -11.65 -2.96
CA ALA A 120 15.73 -11.25 -2.57
C ALA A 120 16.68 -11.25 -3.77
N LEU A 121 16.69 -12.32 -4.58
CA LEU A 121 17.55 -12.41 -5.77
C LEU A 121 17.15 -11.42 -6.86
N PHE A 122 15.85 -11.20 -7.10
CA PHE A 122 15.38 -10.15 -8.01
C PHE A 122 15.87 -8.77 -7.58
N ARG A 123 15.75 -8.42 -6.29
CA ARG A 123 16.24 -7.13 -5.76
C ARG A 123 17.75 -7.00 -5.91
N ARG A 124 18.53 -8.03 -5.55
CA ARG A 124 19.99 -8.00 -5.71
C ARG A 124 20.42 -7.86 -7.17
N PHE A 125 19.64 -8.39 -8.11
CA PHE A 125 19.91 -8.24 -9.54
C PHE A 125 19.50 -6.87 -10.08
N TRP A 126 18.28 -6.39 -9.78
CA TRP A 126 17.65 -5.22 -10.42
C TRP A 126 17.74 -3.91 -9.63
N THR A 127 18.21 -3.92 -8.39
CA THR A 127 18.39 -2.71 -7.56
C THR A 127 19.86 -2.37 -7.41
N PRO A 128 20.28 -1.11 -7.66
CA PRO A 128 21.62 -0.66 -7.34
C PRO A 128 21.94 -0.74 -5.83
N PRO A 129 23.17 -1.16 -5.45
CA PRO A 129 24.21 -1.69 -6.31
C PRO A 129 23.87 -3.11 -6.81
N HIS A 130 23.95 -3.31 -8.13
CA HIS A 130 23.65 -4.60 -8.75
C HIS A 130 24.70 -5.66 -8.38
N VAL A 131 24.24 -6.87 -8.07
CA VAL A 131 25.09 -8.01 -7.71
C VAL A 131 25.11 -9.04 -8.84
N PHE A 132 26.30 -9.50 -9.22
CA PHE A 132 26.44 -10.61 -10.15
C PHE A 132 26.22 -11.95 -9.43
N LEU A 133 24.99 -12.46 -9.51
CA LEU A 133 24.57 -13.69 -8.83
C LEU A 133 25.06 -14.99 -9.50
N GLY A 134 25.79 -14.91 -10.61
CA GLY A 134 26.46 -16.06 -11.22
C GLY A 134 27.78 -16.42 -10.53
N ASP A 135 28.28 -15.55 -9.65
CA ASP A 135 29.39 -15.80 -8.74
C ASP A 135 28.90 -16.43 -7.43
N ASP A 136 29.62 -17.43 -6.95
CA ASP A 136 29.19 -18.26 -5.81
C ASP A 136 29.19 -17.50 -4.49
N ASP A 137 30.21 -16.68 -4.24
CA ASP A 137 30.32 -15.90 -3.00
C ASP A 137 29.22 -14.84 -2.96
N ASN A 138 28.97 -14.17 -4.09
CA ASN A 138 27.88 -13.22 -4.24
C ASN A 138 26.50 -13.86 -4.04
N LEU A 139 26.26 -15.05 -4.60
CA LEU A 139 25.00 -15.77 -4.45
C LEU A 139 24.79 -16.23 -3.00
N ALA A 140 25.82 -16.78 -2.36
CA ALA A 140 25.78 -17.19 -0.96
C ALA A 140 25.49 -15.98 -0.05
N ALA A 141 26.15 -14.84 -0.28
CA ALA A 141 25.90 -13.60 0.46
C ALA A 141 24.46 -13.09 0.24
N ALA A 142 23.96 -13.11 -1.01
CA ALA A 142 22.60 -12.70 -1.32
C ALA A 142 21.54 -13.57 -0.61
N LEU A 143 21.77 -14.88 -0.49
CA LEU A 143 20.91 -15.80 0.26
C LEU A 143 21.04 -15.61 1.77
N ALA A 144 22.24 -15.36 2.28
CA ALA A 144 22.47 -15.11 3.71
C ALA A 144 21.81 -13.80 4.20
N ASP A 145 21.79 -12.79 3.33
CA ASP A 145 21.14 -11.50 3.57
C ASP A 145 19.63 -11.51 3.25
N ALA A 146 19.11 -12.60 2.66
CA ALA A 146 17.69 -12.70 2.39
C ALA A 146 16.93 -12.68 3.73
N ALA A 147 16.00 -11.73 3.88
CA ALA A 147 15.17 -11.65 5.08
C ALA A 147 14.00 -12.64 4.97
N GLY A 148 13.67 -13.31 6.06
CA GLY A 148 12.45 -14.08 6.18
C GLY A 148 11.21 -13.20 6.00
N SER A 149 10.10 -13.78 5.54
CA SER A 149 8.78 -13.10 5.51
C SER A 149 8.29 -12.62 6.89
N SER A 150 9.04 -12.94 7.97
CA SER A 150 8.83 -12.58 9.36
C SER A 150 9.65 -11.37 9.87
N GLY A 151 10.48 -10.72 9.06
CA GLY A 151 11.43 -9.70 9.53
C GLY A 151 11.28 -8.31 8.90
N GLY A 152 10.92 -7.30 9.71
CA GLY A 152 11.00 -5.88 9.34
C GLY A 152 12.46 -5.35 9.26
N PRO A 153 12.67 -4.15 8.69
CA PRO A 153 14.01 -3.62 8.45
C PRO A 153 14.68 -3.22 9.77
N GLY A 154 15.65 -4.03 10.20
CA GLY A 154 16.51 -3.75 11.35
C GLY A 154 16.56 -4.84 12.43
N ASN A 155 15.61 -5.80 12.42
CA ASN A 155 15.64 -6.98 13.30
C ASN A 155 15.48 -8.30 12.51
N GLY A 156 15.67 -8.25 11.19
CA GLY A 156 15.31 -9.29 10.24
C GLY A 156 15.95 -10.64 10.57
N GLU A 157 15.12 -11.57 11.03
CA GLU A 157 15.52 -12.97 11.09
C GLU A 157 15.91 -13.39 9.67
N ARG A 158 17.15 -13.86 9.52
CA ARG A 158 17.67 -14.32 8.23
C ARG A 158 16.74 -15.43 7.73
N LEU A 159 16.35 -15.38 6.47
CA LEU A 159 15.55 -16.42 5.82
C LEU A 159 16.25 -17.78 5.94
N PHE A 160 17.58 -17.78 5.86
CA PHE A 160 18.41 -18.95 5.95
C PHE A 160 19.48 -18.77 7.03
N ALA A 161 19.59 -19.75 7.94
CA ALA A 161 20.75 -19.86 8.81
C ALA A 161 22.03 -20.10 7.97
N PRO A 162 23.23 -19.77 8.47
CA PRO A 162 24.48 -19.98 7.71
C PRO A 162 24.67 -21.40 7.18
N ASP A 163 24.27 -22.42 7.97
CA ASP A 163 24.34 -23.83 7.56
C ASP A 163 23.36 -24.16 6.45
N GLU A 164 22.20 -23.50 6.43
CA GLU A 164 21.20 -23.64 5.37
C GLU A 164 21.70 -23.04 4.06
N VAL A 165 22.33 -21.86 4.11
CA VAL A 165 22.97 -21.26 2.93
C VAL A 165 24.03 -22.22 2.36
N ARG A 166 24.89 -22.80 3.21
CA ARG A 166 25.88 -23.80 2.77
C ARG A 166 25.22 -25.02 2.13
N ARG A 167 24.09 -25.50 2.68
CA ARG A 167 23.34 -26.63 2.11
C ARG A 167 22.70 -26.30 0.78
N ILE A 168 22.05 -25.14 0.65
CA ILE A 168 21.46 -24.66 -0.61
C ILE A 168 22.54 -24.55 -1.68
N MET A 169 23.67 -23.93 -1.33
CA MET A 169 24.79 -23.80 -2.24
C MET A 169 25.30 -25.18 -2.66
N ALA A 170 25.68 -26.07 -1.74
CA ALA A 170 26.13 -27.41 -2.13
C ALA A 170 25.09 -28.20 -2.93
N GLY A 171 23.81 -28.14 -2.53
CA GLY A 171 22.73 -28.90 -3.12
C GLY A 171 22.31 -28.44 -4.52
N ARG A 172 22.52 -27.16 -4.87
CA ARG A 172 22.16 -26.63 -6.20
C ARG A 172 22.86 -27.35 -7.36
N GLU A 173 24.03 -27.92 -7.13
CA GLU A 173 24.76 -28.65 -8.18
C GLU A 173 23.99 -29.86 -8.71
N ALA A 174 23.17 -30.50 -7.86
CA ALA A 174 22.31 -31.62 -8.26
C ALA A 174 21.11 -31.19 -9.11
N PHE A 175 20.81 -29.89 -9.20
CA PHE A 175 19.62 -29.36 -9.88
C PHE A 175 19.89 -28.93 -11.34
N ARG A 176 21.05 -29.30 -11.92
CA ARG A 176 21.36 -29.02 -13.33
C ARG A 176 20.28 -29.59 -14.26
N ASP A 177 19.97 -30.88 -14.13
CA ASP A 177 19.02 -31.57 -15.01
C ASP A 177 17.59 -31.12 -14.73
N ALA A 178 17.26 -30.82 -13.46
CA ALA A 178 15.99 -30.24 -13.08
C ALA A 178 15.76 -28.87 -13.73
N LEU A 179 16.76 -27.99 -13.75
CA LEU A 179 16.65 -26.69 -14.44
C LEU A 179 16.45 -26.86 -15.94
N LYS A 180 17.16 -27.81 -16.55
CA LYS A 180 16.96 -28.15 -17.96
C LYS A 180 15.52 -28.62 -18.20
N ALA A 181 15.03 -29.57 -17.40
CA ALA A 181 13.68 -30.11 -17.54
C ALA A 181 12.59 -29.03 -17.34
N GLU A 182 12.76 -28.11 -16.39
CA GLU A 182 11.82 -26.99 -16.19
C GLU A 182 11.80 -26.03 -17.39
N THR A 183 12.99 -25.76 -17.96
CA THR A 183 13.15 -24.91 -19.14
C THR A 183 12.57 -25.58 -20.39
N ASP A 184 12.81 -26.89 -20.56
CA ASP A 184 12.26 -27.69 -21.66
C ASP A 184 10.73 -27.75 -21.58
N ARG A 185 10.16 -27.89 -20.37
CA ARG A 185 8.70 -27.84 -20.17
C ARG A 185 8.12 -26.49 -20.60
N ALA A 186 8.76 -25.38 -20.25
CA ALA A 186 8.31 -24.07 -20.71
C ALA A 186 8.34 -23.97 -22.25
N LEU A 187 9.38 -24.53 -22.90
CA LEU A 187 9.49 -24.60 -24.37
C LEU A 187 8.39 -25.48 -25.00
N GLU A 188 8.08 -26.63 -24.42
CA GLU A 188 6.98 -27.51 -24.85
C GLU A 188 5.62 -26.80 -24.77
N LEU A 189 5.44 -25.94 -23.78
CA LEU A 189 4.27 -25.06 -23.63
C LEU A 189 4.28 -23.85 -24.57
N GLY A 190 5.32 -23.70 -25.41
CA GLY A 190 5.43 -22.65 -26.42
C GLY A 190 6.17 -21.39 -25.98
N ALA A 191 6.87 -21.41 -24.84
CA ALA A 191 7.59 -20.23 -24.35
C ALA A 191 8.69 -19.79 -25.32
N PHE A 192 8.68 -18.51 -25.66
CA PHE A 192 9.73 -17.84 -26.45
C PHE A 192 10.46 -16.74 -25.67
N GLY A 193 10.10 -16.54 -24.40
CA GLY A 193 10.71 -15.58 -23.49
C GLY A 193 10.17 -15.78 -22.06
N ALA A 194 10.54 -14.88 -21.15
CA ALA A 194 10.09 -14.91 -19.76
C ALA A 194 9.63 -13.50 -19.30
N PRO A 195 8.54 -13.39 -18.53
CA PRO A 195 7.80 -14.49 -17.92
C PRO A 195 6.85 -15.15 -18.92
N TRP A 196 6.66 -16.46 -18.76
CA TRP A 196 5.67 -17.25 -19.46
C TRP A 196 4.68 -17.80 -18.44
N LEU A 197 3.39 -17.60 -18.65
CA LEU A 197 2.35 -18.04 -17.73
C LEU A 197 1.47 -19.08 -18.42
N TRP A 198 1.35 -20.25 -17.83
CA TRP A 198 0.41 -21.28 -18.26
C TRP A 198 -0.75 -21.33 -17.26
N VAL A 199 -1.96 -21.05 -17.74
CA VAL A 199 -3.10 -20.82 -16.84
C VAL A 199 -4.20 -21.83 -17.11
N THR A 200 -4.55 -22.62 -16.11
CA THR A 200 -5.60 -23.64 -16.16
C THR A 200 -6.81 -23.19 -15.35
N ASP A 201 -7.99 -23.17 -15.96
CA ASP A 201 -9.24 -22.79 -15.28
C ASP A 201 -9.82 -23.94 -14.43
N GLY A 202 -10.92 -23.68 -13.72
CA GLY A 202 -11.58 -24.68 -12.87
C GLY A 202 -12.26 -25.83 -13.63
N ALA A 203 -12.33 -25.76 -14.97
CA ALA A 203 -12.81 -26.81 -15.86
C ALA A 203 -11.66 -27.63 -16.48
N GLY A 204 -10.40 -27.26 -16.21
CA GLY A 204 -9.21 -27.91 -16.76
C GLY A 204 -8.78 -27.37 -18.13
N LYS A 205 -9.39 -26.29 -18.64
CA LYS A 205 -8.97 -25.65 -19.88
C LYS A 205 -7.74 -24.79 -19.60
N ALA A 206 -6.67 -25.03 -20.34
CA ALA A 206 -5.41 -24.31 -20.19
C ALA A 206 -5.03 -23.48 -21.42
N GLU A 207 -4.48 -22.28 -21.20
CA GLU A 207 -3.95 -21.43 -22.28
C GLU A 207 -2.73 -20.60 -21.83
N PRO A 208 -1.84 -20.21 -22.78
CA PRO A 208 -0.62 -19.47 -22.48
C PRO A 208 -0.81 -17.94 -22.47
N PHE A 209 -0.03 -17.26 -21.64
CA PHE A 209 0.12 -15.81 -21.61
C PHE A 209 1.61 -15.44 -21.51
N PHE A 210 2.02 -14.39 -22.22
CA PHE A 210 3.41 -13.90 -22.22
C PHE A 210 3.48 -12.48 -21.66
N GLY A 211 4.49 -12.22 -20.84
CA GLY A 211 4.76 -10.89 -20.28
C GLY A 211 4.08 -10.64 -18.94
N SER A 212 4.18 -9.40 -18.46
CA SER A 212 3.67 -8.97 -17.15
C SER A 212 2.45 -8.06 -17.25
N ASP A 213 1.81 -8.00 -18.41
CA ASP A 213 0.79 -7.02 -18.80
C ASP A 213 -0.49 -7.70 -19.32
N ARG A 214 -0.71 -8.97 -18.94
CA ARG A 214 -1.85 -9.79 -19.38
C ARG A 214 -2.77 -10.27 -18.24
N PHE A 215 -2.62 -9.72 -17.05
CA PHE A 215 -3.34 -10.18 -15.86
C PHE A 215 -4.86 -10.05 -15.97
N ALA A 216 -5.39 -9.00 -16.60
CA ALA A 216 -6.82 -8.88 -16.86
C ALA A 216 -7.36 -10.06 -17.70
N GLN A 217 -6.65 -10.42 -18.78
CA GLN A 217 -7.03 -11.56 -19.62
C GLN A 217 -6.87 -12.89 -18.87
N ILE A 218 -5.82 -13.04 -18.07
CA ILE A 218 -5.62 -14.21 -17.19
C ILE A 218 -6.81 -14.38 -16.24
N TYR A 219 -7.25 -13.29 -15.61
CA TYR A 219 -8.36 -13.31 -14.66
C TYR A 219 -9.71 -13.58 -15.35
N GLN A 220 -9.88 -13.08 -16.58
CA GLN A 220 -11.03 -13.40 -17.42
C GLN A 220 -11.07 -14.91 -17.74
N HIS A 221 -9.94 -15.51 -18.15
CA HIS A 221 -9.84 -16.95 -18.42
C HIS A 221 -10.12 -17.79 -17.18
N LEU A 222 -9.62 -17.37 -16.01
CA LEU A 222 -9.89 -18.03 -14.74
C LEU A 222 -11.33 -17.84 -14.23
N GLY A 223 -12.13 -16.97 -14.86
CA GLY A 223 -13.48 -16.65 -14.43
C GLY A 223 -13.55 -15.91 -13.08
N ILE A 224 -12.47 -15.23 -12.68
CA ILE A 224 -12.43 -14.50 -11.42
C ILE A 224 -12.81 -13.03 -11.62
N ALA A 225 -13.53 -12.47 -10.64
CA ALA A 225 -13.94 -11.08 -10.66
C ALA A 225 -12.71 -10.17 -10.60
N HIS A 226 -12.58 -9.28 -11.58
CA HIS A 226 -11.48 -8.33 -11.70
C HIS A 226 -11.99 -7.01 -12.30
N GLN A 227 -11.18 -5.95 -12.20
CA GLN A 227 -11.44 -4.67 -12.84
C GLN A 227 -10.24 -4.31 -13.73
N ASP A 228 -10.48 -4.19 -15.03
CA ASP A 228 -9.49 -3.76 -16.01
C ASP A 228 -9.48 -2.22 -16.19
N ALA A 229 -8.53 -1.71 -16.97
CA ALA A 229 -8.44 -0.30 -17.34
C ALA A 229 -9.68 0.16 -18.13
N LYS A 230 -10.51 1.00 -17.51
CA LYS A 230 -11.72 1.56 -18.15
C LYS A 230 -11.49 3.01 -18.56
N VAL A 231 -11.64 3.30 -19.86
CA VAL A 231 -11.72 4.67 -20.37
C VAL A 231 -13.08 5.25 -19.98
N LEU A 232 -13.05 6.46 -19.44
CA LEU A 232 -14.24 7.18 -18.98
C LEU A 232 -14.60 8.26 -20.03
N ALA A 233 -15.90 8.56 -20.21
CA ALA A 233 -16.37 9.64 -21.09
C ALA A 233 -15.82 11.02 -20.63
N PRO A 234 -15.75 12.03 -21.51
CA PRO A 234 -15.18 13.36 -21.18
C PRO A 234 -15.87 14.08 -20.01
N GLU A 235 -17.12 13.74 -19.70
CA GLU A 235 -17.89 14.25 -18.55
C GLU A 235 -17.75 13.40 -17.28
N SER A 236 -17.03 12.29 -17.40
CA SER A 236 -16.59 11.48 -16.27
C SER A 236 -15.11 11.74 -16.01
N LYS A 237 -14.82 12.91 -15.43
CA LYS A 237 -13.78 12.94 -14.39
C LYS A 237 -14.09 11.79 -13.43
N LEU A 238 -13.05 11.07 -13.03
CA LEU A 238 -13.06 9.78 -12.32
C LEU A 238 -14.08 9.73 -11.16
N ASN A 239 -15.36 9.54 -11.48
CA ASN A 239 -16.47 9.53 -10.53
C ASN A 239 -16.54 8.14 -9.88
N ARG A 240 -15.81 7.96 -8.78
CA ARG A 240 -15.96 6.78 -7.90
C ARG A 240 -17.29 6.88 -7.15
N ARG A 241 -18.35 6.27 -7.69
CA ARG A 241 -19.58 5.96 -6.93
C ARG A 241 -19.59 4.48 -6.49
N ILE A 242 -19.95 4.26 -5.23
CA ILE A 242 -20.06 3.01 -4.40
C ILE A 242 -21.52 2.47 -4.50
N PRO A 243 -21.92 1.18 -4.21
CA PRO A 243 -21.22 0.09 -3.48
C PRO A 243 -21.29 -1.36 -4.03
N SER A 244 -20.32 -2.17 -3.60
CA SER A 244 -20.54 -3.54 -3.09
C SER A 244 -19.57 -3.79 -1.92
N ALA A 245 -20.00 -4.55 -0.91
CA ALA A 245 -19.35 -4.73 0.40
C ALA A 245 -17.89 -5.27 0.35
N ASN A 246 -17.43 -5.78 -0.79
CA ASN A 246 -16.07 -6.31 -0.95
C ASN A 246 -14.99 -5.27 -1.30
N ASN A 247 -15.35 -4.03 -1.65
CA ASN A 247 -14.39 -3.03 -2.16
C ASN A 247 -13.75 -2.13 -1.09
N ALA A 248 -13.97 -2.41 0.20
CA ALA A 248 -13.48 -1.58 1.30
C ALA A 248 -11.96 -1.69 1.58
N ARG A 249 -11.25 -2.65 0.96
CA ARG A 249 -9.85 -2.98 1.30
C ARG A 249 -8.76 -2.29 0.46
N MET A 250 -9.10 -1.50 -0.57
CA MET A 250 -8.11 -0.97 -1.54
C MET A 250 -8.23 0.55 -1.83
N GLN A 251 -9.02 1.31 -1.07
CA GLN A 251 -9.07 2.77 -1.20
C GLN A 251 -8.03 3.42 -0.27
N PRO A 252 -7.43 4.58 -0.65
CA PRO A 252 -6.75 5.42 0.33
C PRO A 252 -7.71 5.72 1.50
N PRO A 253 -7.21 5.84 2.74
CA PRO A 253 -8.07 6.20 3.87
C PRO A 253 -8.79 7.51 3.58
N GLU A 254 -10.12 7.53 3.64
CA GLU A 254 -10.86 8.78 3.58
C GLU A 254 -10.44 9.66 4.77
N LEU A 255 -9.92 10.85 4.48
CA LEU A 255 -9.55 11.82 5.50
C LEU A 255 -10.75 12.68 5.86
N THR A 256 -11.04 12.72 7.16
CA THR A 256 -11.97 13.68 7.76
C THR A 256 -11.19 14.64 8.64
N LEU A 257 -11.19 15.93 8.30
CA LEU A 257 -10.67 16.96 9.19
C LEU A 257 -11.75 17.25 10.23
N ILE A 258 -11.37 17.39 11.49
CA ILE A 258 -12.28 17.83 12.56
C ILE A 258 -11.64 19.00 13.29
N VAL A 259 -12.32 20.14 13.27
CA VAL A 259 -11.76 21.41 13.72
C VAL A 259 -12.85 22.28 14.36
N ALA A 260 -12.51 22.93 15.46
CA ALA A 260 -13.28 24.05 15.99
C ALA A 260 -12.57 25.34 15.59
N ALA A 261 -13.31 26.32 15.06
CA ALA A 261 -12.74 27.57 14.58
C ALA A 261 -13.70 28.74 14.82
N THR A 262 -13.15 29.95 15.03
CA THR A 262 -13.93 31.19 15.06
C THR A 262 -14.49 31.55 13.68
N ARG A 263 -15.32 32.59 13.59
CA ARG A 263 -15.83 33.12 12.31
C ARG A 263 -14.72 33.42 11.30
N SER A 264 -13.60 33.95 11.77
CA SER A 264 -12.40 34.24 10.97
C SER A 264 -11.49 33.03 10.78
N MET A 265 -11.99 31.80 10.99
CA MET A 265 -11.24 30.55 10.93
C MET A 265 -10.06 30.46 11.92
N GLY A 266 -10.10 31.21 13.03
CA GLY A 266 -9.08 31.16 14.07
C GLY A 266 -9.19 29.89 14.91
N ILE A 267 -8.08 29.16 15.07
CA ILE A 267 -8.04 27.85 15.76
C ILE A 267 -7.08 27.81 16.94
N GLY A 268 -6.24 28.83 17.12
CA GLY A 268 -5.23 28.86 18.16
C GLY A 268 -4.74 30.26 18.48
N ALA A 269 -4.32 30.45 19.73
CA ALA A 269 -3.59 31.61 20.21
C ALA A 269 -2.53 31.16 21.22
N HIS A 270 -1.28 31.58 21.01
CA HIS A 270 -0.14 31.29 21.89
C HIS A 270 0.01 29.79 22.23
N GLY A 271 -0.27 28.90 21.26
CA GLY A 271 -0.13 27.45 21.42
C GLY A 271 -1.27 26.75 22.17
N SER A 272 -2.38 27.46 22.44
CA SER A 272 -3.58 26.93 23.10
C SER A 272 -4.85 27.27 22.31
N MET A 273 -5.99 26.66 22.68
CA MET A 273 -7.29 27.06 22.12
C MET A 273 -7.68 28.44 22.66
N PRO A 274 -8.18 29.37 21.82
CA PRO A 274 -8.46 30.74 22.23
C PRO A 274 -9.75 30.87 23.06
N TRP A 275 -10.58 29.82 23.13
CA TRP A 275 -11.78 29.73 23.96
C TRP A 275 -11.56 28.81 25.17
N THR A 276 -12.32 29.04 26.24
CA THR A 276 -12.31 28.20 27.43
C THR A 276 -13.70 27.64 27.74
N GLY A 277 -13.72 26.45 28.32
CA GLY A 277 -14.94 25.89 28.92
C GLY A 277 -15.98 25.30 27.95
N LEU A 278 -15.64 25.11 26.67
CA LEU A 278 -16.49 24.38 25.72
C LEU A 278 -16.40 22.84 25.93
N ARG A 279 -16.86 22.37 27.09
CA ARG A 279 -16.79 20.94 27.48
C ARG A 279 -17.67 20.06 26.60
N LYS A 280 -18.83 20.55 26.14
CA LYS A 280 -19.72 19.81 25.22
C LYS A 280 -19.07 19.63 23.85
N GLU A 281 -18.38 20.65 23.33
CA GLU A 281 -17.58 20.57 22.11
C GLU A 281 -16.46 19.53 22.25
N MET A 282 -15.69 19.59 23.33
CA MET A 282 -14.62 18.63 23.59
C MET A 282 -15.15 17.19 23.71
N ARG A 283 -16.33 17.01 24.31
CA ARG A 283 -17.03 15.71 24.37
C ARG A 283 -17.50 15.26 22.99
N TYR A 284 -17.99 16.18 22.15
CA TYR A 284 -18.35 15.89 20.76
C TYR A 284 -17.11 15.41 19.99
N PHE A 285 -16.00 16.16 20.02
CA PHE A 285 -14.74 15.74 19.43
C PHE A 285 -14.32 14.34 19.89
N ALA A 286 -14.34 14.08 21.20
CA ALA A 286 -13.97 12.80 21.76
C ALA A 286 -14.89 11.66 21.28
N ARG A 287 -16.21 11.87 21.26
CA ARG A 287 -17.18 10.87 20.80
C ARG A 287 -17.04 10.60 19.30
N VAL A 288 -17.02 11.64 18.48
CA VAL A 288 -16.96 11.51 17.02
C VAL A 288 -15.68 10.82 16.57
N THR A 289 -14.54 11.20 17.16
CA THR A 289 -13.25 10.60 16.77
C THR A 289 -13.05 9.19 17.31
N SER A 290 -13.82 8.74 18.32
CA SER A 290 -13.70 7.37 18.87
C SER A 290 -14.81 6.42 18.43
N ARG A 291 -15.99 6.92 18.08
CA ARG A 291 -17.13 6.09 17.67
C ARG A 291 -16.83 5.40 16.34
N LEU A 292 -17.01 4.09 16.32
CA LEU A 292 -16.88 3.28 15.13
C LEU A 292 -18.17 3.33 14.29
N PRO A 293 -18.05 3.31 12.96
CA PRO A 293 -19.19 3.00 12.07
C PRO A 293 -19.83 1.66 12.45
N ALA A 294 -21.15 1.52 12.24
CA ALA A 294 -21.90 0.29 12.58
C ALA A 294 -21.33 -0.97 11.89
N GLN A 295 -20.72 -0.80 10.73
CA GLN A 295 -20.12 -1.85 9.90
C GLN A 295 -18.63 -2.12 10.21
N ALA A 296 -18.03 -1.43 11.17
CA ALA A 296 -16.62 -1.61 11.49
C ALA A 296 -16.38 -2.95 12.23
N PRO A 297 -15.25 -3.63 12.01
CA PRO A 297 -14.86 -4.81 12.77
C PRO A 297 -14.85 -4.51 14.28
N PRO A 298 -15.27 -5.45 15.16
CA PRO A 298 -15.32 -5.24 16.61
C PRO A 298 -14.00 -4.78 17.24
N GLN A 299 -12.88 -5.19 16.65
CA GLN A 299 -11.52 -4.89 17.10
C GLN A 299 -10.92 -3.60 16.49
N ALA A 300 -11.64 -2.93 15.58
CA ALA A 300 -11.13 -1.75 14.92
C ALA A 300 -11.09 -0.53 15.86
N VAL A 301 -10.20 0.41 15.57
CA VAL A 301 -10.19 1.75 16.16
C VAL A 301 -10.27 2.82 15.07
N ASN A 302 -10.52 4.07 15.42
CA ASN A 302 -10.26 5.20 14.53
C ASN A 302 -8.84 5.75 14.75
N ALA A 303 -8.28 6.42 13.75
CA ALA A 303 -7.00 7.14 13.86
C ALA A 303 -7.22 8.64 14.04
N VAL A 304 -6.31 9.26 14.79
CA VAL A 304 -6.16 10.72 14.91
C VAL A 304 -4.74 11.11 14.52
N ILE A 305 -4.60 11.85 13.43
CA ILE A 305 -3.35 12.38 12.88
C ILE A 305 -3.20 13.82 13.35
N MET A 306 -2.05 14.12 13.95
CA MET A 306 -1.73 15.48 14.38
C MET A 306 -0.26 15.85 14.24
N GLY A 307 0.03 17.15 14.20
CA GLY A 307 1.40 17.65 14.23
C GLY A 307 1.99 17.63 15.64
N ARG A 308 3.33 17.62 15.74
CA ARG A 308 4.07 17.64 17.01
C ARG A 308 3.60 18.72 17.99
N LYS A 309 3.41 19.97 17.52
CA LYS A 309 2.97 21.08 18.39
C LYS A 309 1.58 20.85 18.99
N THR A 310 0.65 20.29 18.21
CA THR A 310 -0.69 19.92 18.69
C THR A 310 -0.60 18.82 19.74
N TRP A 311 0.22 17.79 19.49
CA TRP A 311 0.46 16.73 20.48
C TRP A 311 1.04 17.27 21.81
N ASP A 312 1.94 18.25 21.74
CA ASP A 312 2.53 18.89 22.91
C ASP A 312 1.56 19.79 23.69
N SER A 313 0.56 20.36 23.02
CA SER A 313 -0.49 21.18 23.64
C SER A 313 -1.53 20.37 24.43
N ILE A 314 -1.68 19.07 24.13
CA ILE A 314 -2.63 18.20 24.82
C ILE A 314 -2.06 17.87 26.21
N PRO A 315 -2.81 18.12 27.32
CA PRO A 315 -2.32 17.82 28.66
C PRO A 315 -1.88 16.36 28.81
N ALA A 316 -0.78 16.12 29.52
CA ALA A 316 -0.15 14.79 29.64
C ALA A 316 -1.12 13.70 30.09
N LYS A 317 -2.07 14.01 30.99
CA LYS A 317 -3.11 13.08 31.46
C LYS A 317 -4.13 12.63 30.41
N PHE A 318 -4.22 13.34 29.29
CA PHE A 318 -5.17 13.09 28.21
C PHE A 318 -4.53 12.57 26.92
N ARG A 319 -3.19 12.51 26.85
CA ARG A 319 -2.45 11.91 25.72
C ARG A 319 -1.81 10.57 26.14
N PRO A 320 -1.80 9.53 25.28
CA PRO A 320 -2.50 9.45 24.00
C PRO A 320 -4.03 9.52 24.16
N LEU A 321 -4.71 10.02 23.13
CA LEU A 321 -6.16 10.11 23.10
C LEU A 321 -6.75 8.69 23.15
N ARG A 322 -7.34 8.31 24.29
CA ARG A 322 -7.83 6.94 24.56
C ARG A 322 -8.83 6.46 23.51
N GLY A 323 -8.80 5.16 23.23
CA GLY A 323 -9.69 4.49 22.26
C GLY A 323 -9.40 4.79 20.79
N ARG A 324 -8.26 5.41 20.48
CA ARG A 324 -7.86 5.83 19.13
C ARG A 324 -6.39 5.54 18.86
N LEU A 325 -6.07 5.25 17.61
CA LEU A 325 -4.70 5.19 17.13
C LEU A 325 -4.16 6.63 16.98
N ASN A 326 -3.16 7.00 17.77
CA ASN A 326 -2.59 8.35 17.75
C ASN A 326 -1.36 8.38 16.85
N ILE A 327 -1.39 9.19 15.78
CA ILE A 327 -0.30 9.35 14.82
C ILE A 327 0.20 10.81 14.89
N VAL A 328 1.50 10.99 15.14
CA VAL A 328 2.13 12.30 15.33
C VAL A 328 3.16 12.55 14.23
N ILE A 329 2.91 13.58 13.42
CA ILE A 329 3.84 14.01 12.37
C ILE A 329 4.96 14.86 12.98
N THR A 330 6.21 14.43 12.79
CA THR A 330 7.42 15.13 13.24
C THR A 330 8.61 14.84 12.33
N ARG A 331 9.37 15.88 11.97
CA ARG A 331 10.52 15.78 11.05
C ARG A 331 11.68 14.93 11.58
N SER A 332 11.74 14.70 12.89
CA SER A 332 12.77 13.87 13.54
C SER A 332 12.37 12.39 13.65
N ALA A 333 11.23 12.00 13.09
CA ALA A 333 10.82 10.60 13.05
C ALA A 333 11.50 9.88 11.89
N SER A 334 11.92 8.64 12.14
CA SER A 334 12.22 7.69 11.07
C SER A 334 10.91 7.20 10.44
N PRO A 335 10.91 6.84 9.14
CA PRO A 335 9.77 6.20 8.50
C PRO A 335 9.33 4.95 9.30
N PRO A 336 8.02 4.64 9.37
CA PRO A 336 7.55 3.50 10.14
C PRO A 336 8.20 2.22 9.61
N GLN A 337 8.83 1.45 10.51
CA GLN A 337 9.22 0.06 10.21
C GLN A 337 7.94 -0.69 9.82
N THR A 338 8.00 -1.46 8.73
CA THR A 338 6.90 -2.25 8.17
C THR A 338 6.05 -2.88 9.28
N ALA A 339 4.73 -2.70 9.18
CA ALA A 339 3.74 -3.16 10.16
C ALA A 339 3.65 -4.69 10.23
N THR A 340 4.69 -5.35 10.74
CA THR A 340 4.71 -6.79 11.02
C THR A 340 4.66 -7.03 12.54
N ALA A 341 3.46 -7.44 12.99
CA ALA A 341 3.07 -8.16 14.23
C ALA A 341 3.03 -7.39 15.58
N PRO A 342 2.27 -7.84 16.62
CA PRO A 342 1.14 -8.78 16.69
C PRO A 342 -0.15 -8.16 17.34
N SER A 343 -1.25 -8.91 17.25
CA SER A 343 -2.43 -8.90 18.15
C SER A 343 -3.40 -7.70 18.15
N ALA A 344 -4.68 -8.05 18.14
CA ALA A 344 -5.88 -7.22 18.10
C ALA A 344 -6.18 -6.43 19.39
N ALA A 345 -5.18 -5.85 20.05
CA ALA A 345 -5.40 -4.95 21.17
C ALA A 345 -4.34 -3.85 21.14
N VAL A 346 -4.74 -2.60 20.88
CA VAL A 346 -3.88 -1.42 21.02
C VAL A 346 -3.55 -1.21 22.50
N PRO A 347 -2.32 -1.41 23.01
CA PRO A 347 -1.94 -0.96 24.33
C PRO A 347 -1.43 0.48 24.19
N SER A 348 -2.15 1.41 24.81
CA SER A 348 -2.00 2.87 24.69
C SER A 348 -0.86 3.45 25.52
N THR A 349 0.41 3.20 25.18
CA THR A 349 1.54 3.83 25.91
C THR A 349 2.25 4.93 25.14
N SER A 350 2.32 4.87 23.80
CA SER A 350 3.00 5.88 22.98
C SER A 350 2.29 6.13 21.64
N PRO A 351 2.37 7.35 21.07
CA PRO A 351 1.90 7.61 19.72
C PRO A 351 2.83 6.98 18.68
N ILE A 352 2.28 6.66 17.51
CA ILE A 352 3.06 6.38 16.32
C ILE A 352 3.62 7.71 15.81
N ARG A 353 4.91 7.75 15.45
CA ARG A 353 5.56 8.96 14.93
C ARG A 353 5.97 8.72 13.49
N VAL A 354 5.66 9.69 12.62
CA VAL A 354 5.94 9.60 11.17
C VAL A 354 6.47 10.93 10.65
N PRO A 355 7.27 10.94 9.57
CA PRO A 355 7.89 12.18 9.08
C PRO A 355 6.94 13.09 8.30
N SER A 356 5.93 12.56 7.62
CA SER A 356 4.99 13.33 6.79
C SER A 356 3.52 12.86 6.91
N LEU A 357 2.62 13.59 6.23
CA LEU A 357 1.21 13.18 6.10
C LEU A 357 1.06 11.92 5.24
N ASP A 358 1.89 11.78 4.20
CA ASP A 358 1.83 10.62 3.30
C ASP A 358 2.23 9.35 4.05
N ASP A 359 3.27 9.41 4.89
CA ASP A 359 3.64 8.30 5.78
C ASP A 359 2.52 7.96 6.78
N ALA A 360 1.81 8.97 7.29
CA ALA A 360 0.67 8.77 8.19
C ALA A 360 -0.47 8.03 7.48
N LEU A 361 -0.73 8.38 6.22
CA LEU A 361 -1.74 7.77 5.37
C LEU A 361 -1.36 6.36 4.93
N GLU A 362 -0.10 6.12 4.61
CA GLU A 362 0.43 4.80 4.31
C GLU A 362 0.28 3.87 5.52
N TYR A 363 0.70 4.33 6.70
CA TYR A 363 0.50 3.60 7.94
C TYR A 363 -0.98 3.33 8.19
N ALA A 364 -1.84 4.34 8.07
CA ALA A 364 -3.28 4.18 8.26
C ALA A 364 -3.89 3.18 7.26
N ARG A 365 -3.45 3.21 6.00
CA ARG A 365 -3.89 2.27 4.95
C ARG A 365 -3.54 0.83 5.31
N ALA A 366 -2.31 0.58 5.78
CA ALA A 366 -1.90 -0.74 6.23
C ALA A 366 -2.80 -1.24 7.37
N ARG A 367 -3.11 -0.37 8.35
CA ARG A 367 -4.00 -0.72 9.47
C ARG A 367 -5.46 -0.95 9.04
N GLN A 368 -5.94 -0.26 8.01
CA GLN A 368 -7.26 -0.52 7.41
C GLN A 368 -7.29 -1.87 6.69
N ALA A 369 -6.22 -2.24 5.97
CA ALA A 369 -6.10 -3.52 5.27
C ALA A 369 -6.22 -4.72 6.24
N ASP A 370 -5.61 -4.61 7.43
CA ASP A 370 -5.69 -5.61 8.49
C ASP A 370 -7.02 -5.58 9.28
N GLY A 371 -7.97 -4.72 8.89
CA GLY A 371 -9.26 -4.55 9.56
C GLY A 371 -9.18 -3.92 10.95
N ALA A 372 -8.04 -3.33 11.32
CA ALA A 372 -7.83 -2.75 12.64
C ALA A 372 -8.10 -1.25 12.70
N LEU A 373 -8.32 -0.61 11.55
CA LEU A 373 -8.64 0.81 11.47
C LEU A 373 -9.93 1.03 10.69
N ALA A 374 -10.82 1.87 11.23
CA ALA A 374 -12.10 2.22 10.61
C ALA A 374 -12.03 3.58 9.89
N ARG A 375 -11.93 4.70 10.62
CA ARG A 375 -11.83 6.06 10.06
C ARG A 375 -10.52 6.75 10.42
N VAL A 376 -10.12 7.72 9.59
CA VAL A 376 -8.93 8.56 9.83
C VAL A 376 -9.35 10.02 9.99
N PHE A 377 -8.99 10.59 11.13
CA PHE A 377 -9.24 11.98 11.45
C PHE A 377 -7.94 12.79 11.46
N VAL A 378 -7.93 13.94 10.79
CA VAL A 378 -6.89 14.95 10.96
C VAL A 378 -7.38 15.95 12.00
N VAL A 379 -6.64 16.10 13.09
CA VAL A 379 -7.03 16.92 14.25
C VAL A 379 -6.10 18.13 14.45
N GLY A 380 -5.31 18.46 13.42
CA GLY A 380 -4.50 19.67 13.31
C GLY A 380 -3.01 19.49 13.63
N GLY A 381 -2.23 20.55 13.79
CA GLY A 381 -2.59 21.97 13.68
C GLY A 381 -2.53 22.49 12.24
N ALA A 382 -2.47 23.83 12.09
CA ALA A 382 -2.58 24.53 10.81
C ALA A 382 -1.76 23.94 9.66
N GLN A 383 -0.49 23.57 9.89
CA GLN A 383 0.37 22.97 8.85
C GLN A 383 -0.14 21.60 8.40
N VAL A 384 -0.64 20.78 9.32
CA VAL A 384 -1.19 19.45 8.99
C VAL A 384 -2.55 19.60 8.32
N TYR A 385 -3.36 20.58 8.74
CA TYR A 385 -4.60 20.91 8.03
C TYR A 385 -4.34 21.37 6.61
N ALA A 386 -3.34 22.24 6.38
CA ALA A 386 -2.98 22.71 5.05
C ALA A 386 -2.52 21.55 4.15
N ALA A 387 -1.64 20.69 4.66
CA ALA A 387 -1.21 19.49 3.95
C ALA A 387 -2.39 18.55 3.64
N ALA A 388 -3.30 18.36 4.60
CA ALA A 388 -4.47 17.51 4.42
C ALA A 388 -5.44 18.08 3.37
N LEU A 389 -5.73 19.38 3.40
CA LEU A 389 -6.63 20.02 2.44
C LEU A 389 -6.10 19.97 1.00
N ALA A 390 -4.77 20.00 0.83
CA ALA A 390 -4.14 19.80 -0.47
C ALA A 390 -4.13 18.33 -0.93
N HIS A 391 -4.39 17.37 -0.03
CA HIS A 391 -4.31 15.95 -0.33
C HIS A 391 -5.64 15.42 -0.90
N PRO A 392 -5.62 14.62 -2.00
CA PRO A 392 -6.83 14.15 -2.67
C PRO A 392 -7.71 13.21 -1.83
N ALA A 393 -7.17 12.59 -0.78
CA ALA A 393 -7.95 11.74 0.12
C ALA A 393 -8.88 12.51 1.09
N THR A 394 -8.77 13.84 1.13
CA THR A 394 -9.61 14.69 2.00
C THR A 394 -11.01 14.83 1.44
N ARG A 395 -11.96 14.23 2.17
CA ARG A 395 -13.36 14.16 1.75
C ARG A 395 -14.27 15.09 2.53
N ARG A 396 -13.95 15.33 3.81
CA ARG A 396 -14.86 15.93 4.78
C ARG A 396 -14.16 16.86 5.76
N VAL A 397 -14.84 17.94 6.12
CA VAL A 397 -14.50 18.81 7.24
C VAL A 397 -15.68 18.82 8.20
N LEU A 398 -15.45 18.39 9.44
CA LEU A 398 -16.35 18.58 10.56
C LEU A 398 -15.93 19.87 11.27
N LEU A 399 -16.69 20.92 11.04
CA LEU A 399 -16.41 22.25 11.58
C LEU A 399 -17.33 22.51 12.76
N THR A 400 -16.76 22.74 13.95
CA THR A 400 -17.44 23.47 15.01
C THR A 400 -17.24 24.96 14.75
N SER A 401 -18.26 25.63 14.20
CA SER A 401 -18.23 27.06 13.92
C SER A 401 -18.55 27.83 15.20
N ILE A 402 -17.54 28.45 15.80
CA ILE A 402 -17.67 29.23 17.03
C ILE A 402 -18.06 30.65 16.69
N ASP A 403 -19.20 31.08 17.22
CA ASP A 403 -19.84 32.35 16.93
C ASP A 403 -19.28 33.49 17.78
N ARG A 404 -17.95 33.60 17.81
CA ARG A 404 -17.24 34.59 18.61
C ARG A 404 -15.92 34.96 17.95
N ASP A 405 -15.67 36.26 17.86
CA ASP A 405 -14.38 36.79 17.43
C ASP A 405 -13.42 36.86 18.63
N LEU A 406 -12.31 36.15 18.49
CA LEU A 406 -11.26 36.04 19.50
C LEU A 406 -9.92 36.34 18.81
N HIS A 407 -8.98 36.91 19.56
CA HIS A 407 -7.61 37.07 19.06
C HIS A 407 -6.99 35.70 18.79
N CYS A 408 -6.56 35.47 17.55
CA CYS A 408 -5.96 34.22 17.10
C CYS A 408 -4.66 34.52 16.33
N ASP A 409 -3.64 33.67 16.51
CA ASP A 409 -2.38 33.71 15.75
C ASP A 409 -2.25 32.53 14.77
N THR A 410 -3.17 31.56 14.86
CA THR A 410 -3.17 30.33 14.08
C THR A 410 -4.56 30.14 13.47
N PHE A 411 -4.61 29.90 12.17
CA PHE A 411 -5.85 29.83 11.39
C PHE A 411 -5.99 28.50 10.64
N PHE A 412 -7.23 28.06 10.46
CA PHE A 412 -7.59 26.99 9.56
C PHE A 412 -7.51 27.51 8.11
N PRO A 413 -6.81 26.81 7.19
CA PRO A 413 -6.42 27.40 5.91
C PRO A 413 -7.51 27.32 4.83
N LEU A 414 -8.76 27.06 5.20
CA LEU A 414 -9.91 27.06 4.31
C LEU A 414 -11.07 27.78 4.99
N ASN A 415 -11.56 28.86 4.39
CA ASN A 415 -12.76 29.53 4.86
C ASN A 415 -13.97 29.03 4.05
N LEU A 416 -14.76 28.16 4.67
CA LEU A 416 -15.93 27.54 4.04
C LEU A 416 -17.10 28.52 3.81
N ALA A 417 -17.02 29.75 4.32
CA ALA A 417 -18.08 30.75 4.26
C ALA A 417 -17.78 31.94 3.34
N ASP A 418 -16.57 32.04 2.74
CA ASP A 418 -16.17 33.24 1.98
C ASP A 418 -16.49 33.22 0.48
N GLY A 419 -17.06 32.11 -0.02
CA GLY A 419 -17.44 31.97 -1.42
C GLY A 419 -16.29 31.93 -2.42
N SER A 420 -15.04 31.81 -1.95
CA SER A 420 -13.85 31.60 -2.78
C SER A 420 -13.97 30.33 -3.63
N ASP A 421 -13.19 30.21 -4.70
CA ASP A 421 -13.19 28.99 -5.53
C ASP A 421 -12.83 27.74 -4.70
N ALA A 422 -11.91 27.88 -3.74
CA ALA A 422 -11.58 26.82 -2.79
C ALA A 422 -12.78 26.43 -1.90
N ALA A 423 -13.65 27.37 -1.53
CA ALA A 423 -14.86 27.10 -0.75
C ALA A 423 -16.01 26.51 -1.60
N ARG A 424 -16.09 26.87 -2.89
CA ARG A 424 -17.11 26.35 -3.83
C ARG A 424 -17.00 24.85 -4.06
N GLU A 425 -15.82 24.27 -3.87
CA GLU A 425 -15.63 22.82 -3.89
C GLU A 425 -16.29 22.12 -2.70
N TRP A 426 -16.80 22.83 -1.69
CA TRP A 426 -17.34 22.24 -0.47
C TRP A 426 -18.81 22.53 -0.29
N VAL A 427 -19.57 21.46 -0.07
CA VAL A 427 -21.00 21.55 0.19
C VAL A 427 -21.30 21.22 1.63
N ARG A 428 -22.01 22.15 2.27
CA ARG A 428 -22.56 21.95 3.60
C ARG A 428 -23.66 20.90 3.54
N ARG A 429 -23.51 19.86 4.35
CA ARG A 429 -24.47 18.77 4.50
C ARG A 429 -25.51 19.12 5.58
N SER A 430 -26.68 18.48 5.49
CA SER A 430 -27.77 18.72 6.44
C SER A 430 -27.43 18.20 7.85
N SER A 431 -28.15 18.67 8.86
CA SER A 431 -28.00 18.19 10.23
C SER A 431 -28.32 16.69 10.36
N ASP A 432 -29.25 16.16 9.57
CA ASP A 432 -29.53 14.72 9.50
C ASP A 432 -28.36 13.93 8.94
N GLN A 433 -27.73 14.41 7.86
CA GLN A 433 -26.55 13.77 7.29
C GLN A 433 -25.36 13.79 8.27
N LEU A 434 -25.16 14.90 8.99
CA LEU A 434 -24.17 14.99 10.07
C LEU A 434 -24.44 13.94 11.15
N ARG A 435 -25.68 13.86 11.66
CA ARG A 435 -26.08 12.88 12.68
C ARG A 435 -25.88 11.44 12.19
N GLN A 436 -26.33 11.13 10.99
CA GLN A 436 -26.19 9.80 10.40
C GLN A 436 -24.73 9.39 10.27
N TRP A 437 -23.87 10.30 9.81
CA TRP A 437 -22.46 10.00 9.58
C TRP A 437 -21.66 9.90 10.89
N THR A 438 -21.88 10.82 11.83
CA THR A 438 -21.21 10.83 13.15
C THR A 438 -21.79 9.79 14.12
N GLY A 439 -23.02 9.32 13.85
CA GLY A 439 -23.82 8.50 14.75
C GLY A 439 -24.30 9.28 15.98
N GLU A 440 -24.22 10.61 16.01
CA GLU A 440 -24.58 11.43 17.17
C GLU A 440 -26.10 11.60 17.29
N THR A 441 -26.59 11.52 18.53
CA THR A 441 -27.97 11.82 18.90
C THR A 441 -28.10 13.27 19.37
N LEU A 442 -27.83 14.21 18.47
CA LEU A 442 -27.96 15.64 18.73
C LEU A 442 -29.40 16.11 18.46
N ASN A 443 -30.07 16.62 19.50
CA ASN A 443 -31.39 17.26 19.34
C ASN A 443 -31.30 18.53 18.47
N ASP A 444 -30.21 19.28 18.61
CA ASP A 444 -29.88 20.47 17.82
C ASP A 444 -28.37 20.45 17.52
N VAL A 445 -27.97 21.02 16.39
CA VAL A 445 -26.58 21.24 15.99
C VAL A 445 -26.02 22.56 16.55
N ARG A 446 -26.90 23.47 16.97
CA ARG A 446 -26.52 24.70 17.67
C ARG A 446 -26.46 24.48 19.17
N HIS A 447 -25.43 25.03 19.78
CA HIS A 447 -25.20 24.93 21.20
C HIS A 447 -24.68 26.23 21.76
N GLU A 448 -24.97 26.45 23.04
CA GLU A 448 -24.37 27.51 23.83
C GLU A 448 -23.72 26.89 25.07
N GLU A 449 -22.49 27.31 25.35
CA GLU A 449 -21.78 26.94 26.57
C GLU A 449 -20.90 28.12 27.02
N ASN A 450 -21.03 28.51 28.29
CA ASN A 450 -20.30 29.66 28.88
C ASN A 450 -20.39 30.94 28.05
N GLY A 451 -21.60 31.28 27.57
CA GLY A 451 -21.85 32.48 26.77
C GLY A 451 -21.21 32.48 25.39
N THR A 452 -20.75 31.31 24.91
CA THR A 452 -20.22 31.14 23.56
C THR A 452 -21.15 30.23 22.78
N SER A 453 -21.76 30.77 21.73
CA SER A 453 -22.57 30.01 20.79
C SER A 453 -21.67 29.34 19.75
N TYR A 454 -22.02 28.12 19.35
CA TYR A 454 -21.34 27.41 18.28
C TYR A 454 -22.27 26.43 17.58
N GLU A 455 -21.91 26.06 16.36
CA GLU A 455 -22.69 25.14 15.52
C GLU A 455 -21.81 24.00 15.01
N PHE A 456 -22.28 22.77 15.14
CA PHE A 456 -21.67 21.62 14.50
C PHE A 456 -22.10 21.54 13.03
N GLN A 457 -21.11 21.54 12.14
CA GLN A 457 -21.31 21.51 10.70
C GLN A 457 -20.53 20.35 10.08
N MET A 458 -21.10 19.76 9.02
CA MET A 458 -20.39 18.82 8.16
C MET A 458 -20.33 19.40 6.76
N TRP A 459 -19.11 19.54 6.26
CA TRP A 459 -18.82 19.97 4.90
C TRP A 459 -18.17 18.84 4.17
N GLU A 460 -18.56 18.67 2.93
CA GLU A 460 -18.10 17.59 2.08
C GLU A 460 -17.68 18.16 0.74
N LYS A 461 -16.50 17.73 0.28
CA LYS A 461 -16.05 18.10 -1.06
C LYS A 461 -17.06 17.58 -2.10
N GLU A 462 -17.48 18.42 -3.03
CA GLU A 462 -18.31 18.04 -4.19
C GLU A 462 -17.41 17.49 -5.29
N ASP A 463 -17.76 16.32 -5.82
CA ASP A 463 -17.00 15.67 -6.87
C ASP A 463 -17.17 16.47 -8.17
N SER A 464 -16.17 17.28 -8.52
CA SER A 464 -16.16 18.16 -9.71
C SER A 464 -15.75 17.47 -10.99
#